data_AF-A0A5A8DZ19-F1
#
_entry.id   AF-A0A5A8DZ19-F1
#
_cell.length_a   1.000
_cell.length_b   1.000
_cell.length_c   1.000
_cell.angle_alpha   90.00
_cell.angle_beta   90.00
_cell.angle_gamma   90.00
#
_symmetry.space_group_name_H-M   'P 1'
#
loop_
_entity.id
_entity.type
_entity.pdbx_description
1 polymer ?
#
loop_
_entity_poly.entity_id
_entity_poly.type
_entity_poly.pdbx_seq_one_letter_code
_entity_poly.pdbx_strand_id
1 'polypeptide(L)'
;MMLKPVGAALRTLGRVIDGAGSAMQGADAFTEKLVRSTRVVRFGGKELDSGIQSFVAPTATVVGDVTMMARSSVWYGAIVRGDQGAVTIGEGSSVHDCATVSGRSGAPVVVGRDVCISAGAFVEGATLDEGCMIGMGARVLPGAHVGKDAFVDGGAVVPAGAKVEAGSLWTGNPAKPLRKLTEDEMAVLRSEAAVQAELSQVHAEQVLISENVEAFEQQDHEYEWKVAHYHDPAQPLPGFTADVQEYMKLSEPAANSGLFRAQEYLDEEAQLDREAAEAEADAAEDAYYAALGSLGRVGVAVQELAATRGERADMAAEITQMLAEEDPRAHAYLVDLAARAAAAQSEEDQLALQSEVAALDPFRDSATFELEDEVAALRMHAKAVLAAPVETAPAMLDGKRAVTGGDEDVDAAMAAAQAEVARAHKEMADERRSA
;
A
#
# COMPACT_ATOMS: atom_id res chain seq x y z
N MET A 1 31.17 2.32 -36.59
CA MET A 1 30.25 1.80 -37.63
C MET A 1 30.35 0.28 -37.86
N MET A 2 31.44 -0.42 -37.49
CA MET A 2 31.62 -1.87 -37.72
C MET A 2 31.09 -2.83 -36.63
N LEU A 3 30.64 -2.34 -35.46
CA LEU A 3 30.26 -3.21 -34.33
C LEU A 3 28.89 -3.90 -34.50
N LYS A 4 27.89 -3.22 -35.07
CA LYS A 4 26.57 -3.80 -35.34
C LYS A 4 26.61 -5.04 -36.25
N PRO A 5 27.31 -5.04 -37.40
CA PRO A 5 27.39 -6.23 -38.25
C PRO A 5 28.16 -7.38 -37.58
N VAL A 6 29.17 -7.09 -36.76
CA VAL A 6 29.87 -8.10 -35.96
C VAL A 6 28.94 -8.72 -34.92
N GLY A 7 28.15 -7.91 -34.21
CA GLY A 7 27.15 -8.41 -33.26
C GLY A 7 26.06 -9.28 -33.91
N ALA A 8 25.57 -8.90 -35.10
CA ALA A 8 24.62 -9.71 -35.86
C ALA A 8 25.20 -11.06 -36.29
N ALA A 9 26.47 -11.08 -36.69
CA ALA A 9 27.19 -12.32 -37.04
C ALA A 9 27.35 -13.23 -35.81
N LEU A 10 27.73 -12.68 -34.65
CA LEU A 10 27.84 -13.43 -33.39
C LEU A 10 26.49 -13.99 -32.93
N ARG A 11 25.40 -13.21 -33.05
CA ARG A 11 24.03 -13.68 -32.75
C ARG A 11 23.60 -14.82 -33.65
N THR A 12 23.93 -14.73 -34.94
CA THR A 12 23.65 -15.79 -35.92
C THR A 12 24.43 -17.06 -35.59
N LEU A 13 25.71 -16.92 -35.26
CA LEU A 13 26.54 -18.04 -34.79
C LEU A 13 25.96 -18.67 -33.52
N GLY A 14 25.51 -17.87 -32.55
CA GLY A 14 24.85 -18.36 -31.33
C GLY A 14 23.60 -19.18 -31.63
N ARG A 15 22.72 -18.73 -32.53
CA ARG A 15 21.53 -19.49 -32.95
C ARG A 15 21.87 -20.80 -33.64
N VAL A 16 22.95 -20.83 -34.44
CA VAL A 16 23.41 -22.06 -35.10
C VAL A 16 23.95 -23.06 -34.07
N ILE A 17 24.69 -22.59 -33.07
CA ILE A 17 25.22 -23.43 -31.99
C ILE A 17 24.06 -23.98 -31.13
N ASP A 18 23.11 -23.14 -30.75
CA ASP A 18 21.92 -23.54 -29.98
C ASP A 18 21.09 -24.58 -30.75
N GLY A 19 20.79 -24.31 -32.02
CA GLY A 19 20.07 -25.25 -32.88
C GLY A 19 20.81 -26.58 -33.08
N ALA A 20 22.14 -26.56 -33.20
CA ALA A 20 22.95 -27.77 -33.24
C ALA A 20 22.89 -28.54 -31.91
N GLY A 21 22.93 -27.83 -30.77
CA GLY A 21 22.77 -28.40 -29.44
C GLY A 21 21.40 -29.07 -29.25
N SER A 22 20.32 -28.39 -29.61
CA SER A 22 18.96 -28.97 -29.59
C SER A 22 18.85 -30.18 -30.52
N ALA A 23 19.43 -30.11 -31.73
CA ALA A 23 19.44 -31.24 -32.65
C ALA A 23 20.21 -32.45 -32.10
N MET A 24 21.31 -32.22 -31.38
CA MET A 24 22.08 -33.28 -30.70
C MET A 24 21.30 -33.91 -29.53
N GLN A 25 20.45 -33.14 -28.83
CA GLN A 25 19.57 -33.64 -27.78
C GLN A 25 18.34 -34.39 -28.34
N GLY A 26 17.95 -34.12 -29.60
CA GLY A 26 16.87 -34.84 -30.27
C GLY A 26 15.52 -34.65 -29.59
N ALA A 27 14.88 -35.75 -29.18
CA ALA A 27 13.56 -35.72 -28.54
C ALA A 27 13.58 -35.15 -27.11
N ASP A 28 14.75 -35.09 -26.48
CA ASP A 28 14.91 -34.57 -25.12
C ASP A 28 15.19 -33.06 -25.11
N ALA A 29 15.28 -32.43 -26.29
CA ALA A 29 15.45 -31.00 -26.42
C ALA A 29 14.20 -30.26 -25.92
N PHE A 30 14.35 -29.46 -24.86
CA PHE A 30 13.31 -28.57 -24.39
C PHE A 30 13.36 -27.25 -25.19
N THR A 31 12.38 -27.04 -26.05
CA THR A 31 12.16 -25.75 -26.71
C THR A 31 10.98 -25.06 -26.05
N GLU A 32 11.25 -23.92 -25.41
CA GLU A 32 10.21 -23.10 -24.81
C GLU A 32 9.25 -22.61 -25.90
N LYS A 33 7.95 -22.86 -25.70
CA LYS A 33 6.90 -22.36 -26.57
C LYS A 33 6.19 -21.24 -25.84
N LEU A 34 6.15 -20.06 -26.44
CA LEU A 34 5.29 -18.98 -25.97
C LEU A 34 3.84 -19.45 -26.01
N VAL A 35 3.20 -19.50 -24.84
CA VAL A 35 1.80 -19.91 -24.68
C VAL A 35 0.92 -18.67 -24.81
N ARG A 36 -0.28 -18.82 -25.39
CA ARG A 36 -1.29 -17.76 -25.44
C ARG A 36 -1.71 -17.30 -24.05
N SER A 37 -1.88 -15.99 -23.90
CA SER A 37 -2.34 -15.38 -22.66
C SER A 37 -3.71 -15.96 -22.35
N THR A 38 -3.86 -16.48 -21.15
CA THR A 38 -5.14 -16.96 -20.64
C THR A 38 -5.85 -15.90 -19.80
N ARG A 39 -5.35 -14.64 -19.79
CA ARG A 39 -5.90 -13.54 -19.00
C ARG A 39 -7.39 -13.32 -19.27
N VAL A 40 -7.75 -13.25 -20.55
CA VAL A 40 -9.14 -13.17 -21.01
C VAL A 40 -9.37 -14.21 -22.10
N VAL A 41 -10.29 -15.14 -21.87
CA VAL A 41 -10.58 -16.25 -22.79
C VAL A 41 -12.03 -16.19 -23.23
N ARG A 42 -12.23 -15.97 -24.53
CA ARG A 42 -13.55 -16.03 -25.16
C ARG A 42 -14.09 -17.47 -25.13
N PHE A 43 -15.34 -17.64 -24.70
CA PHE A 43 -16.00 -18.95 -24.66
C PHE A 43 -17.48 -18.84 -25.05
N GLY A 44 -17.98 -19.78 -25.86
CA GLY A 44 -19.40 -19.79 -26.27
C GLY A 44 -19.85 -18.54 -27.04
N GLY A 45 -18.92 -17.83 -27.69
CA GLY A 45 -19.19 -16.56 -28.37
C GLY A 45 -19.25 -15.34 -27.44
N LYS A 46 -19.20 -15.54 -26.12
CA LYS A 46 -19.15 -14.52 -25.08
C LYS A 46 -17.72 -14.18 -24.68
N GLU A 47 -17.49 -12.93 -24.36
CA GLU A 47 -16.23 -12.37 -23.89
C GLU A 47 -16.47 -11.50 -22.65
N LEU A 48 -15.39 -11.13 -21.97
CA LEU A 48 -15.43 -10.23 -20.81
C LEU A 48 -15.99 -8.87 -21.24
N ASP A 49 -17.07 -8.44 -20.58
CA ASP A 49 -17.55 -7.07 -20.60
C ASP A 49 -17.01 -6.35 -19.35
N SER A 50 -16.24 -5.28 -19.53
CA SER A 50 -15.51 -4.64 -18.42
C SER A 50 -15.73 -3.14 -18.38
N GLY A 51 -16.07 -2.64 -17.19
CA GLY A 51 -16.29 -1.25 -16.89
C GLY A 51 -15.00 -0.44 -16.76
N ILE A 52 -15.18 0.87 -16.63
CA ILE A 52 -14.09 1.84 -16.51
C ILE A 52 -13.24 1.56 -15.25
N GLN A 53 -11.92 1.70 -15.36
CA GLN A 53 -10.97 1.49 -14.26
C GLN A 53 -11.06 0.09 -13.61
N SER A 54 -11.49 -0.91 -14.38
CA SER A 54 -11.44 -2.29 -13.92
C SER A 54 -10.05 -2.89 -14.13
N PHE A 55 -9.63 -3.77 -13.20
CA PHE A 55 -8.33 -4.40 -13.22
C PHE A 55 -8.45 -5.92 -13.30
N VAL A 56 -7.71 -6.55 -14.21
CA VAL A 56 -7.53 -8.01 -14.25
C VAL A 56 -6.05 -8.28 -14.23
N ALA A 57 -5.51 -8.94 -13.21
CA ALA A 57 -4.08 -9.20 -13.12
C ALA A 57 -3.55 -10.05 -14.29
N PRO A 58 -2.28 -9.91 -14.70
CA PRO A 58 -1.71 -10.67 -15.83
C PRO A 58 -1.78 -12.20 -15.68
N THR A 59 -1.77 -12.69 -14.45
CA THR A 59 -1.83 -14.12 -14.12
C THR A 59 -3.24 -14.61 -13.78
N ALA A 60 -4.23 -13.72 -13.74
CA ALA A 60 -5.63 -14.10 -13.58
C ALA A 60 -6.15 -14.78 -14.85
N THR A 61 -7.30 -15.43 -14.77
CA THR A 61 -7.97 -16.04 -15.93
C THR A 61 -9.46 -15.77 -15.86
N VAL A 62 -9.97 -14.98 -16.81
CA VAL A 62 -11.38 -14.64 -16.95
C VAL A 62 -11.95 -15.28 -18.21
N VAL A 63 -13.00 -16.09 -18.08
CA VAL A 63 -13.51 -16.96 -19.17
C VAL A 63 -15.00 -16.77 -19.40
N GLY A 64 -15.41 -16.55 -20.66
CA GLY A 64 -16.83 -16.62 -21.06
C GLY A 64 -17.65 -15.38 -20.69
N ASP A 65 -18.88 -15.60 -20.22
CA ASP A 65 -19.89 -14.56 -19.94
C ASP A 65 -19.64 -13.91 -18.58
N VAL A 66 -18.67 -13.01 -18.53
CA VAL A 66 -18.26 -12.28 -17.32
C VAL A 66 -18.48 -10.79 -17.54
N THR A 67 -19.16 -10.14 -16.61
CA THR A 67 -19.34 -8.69 -16.58
C THR A 67 -18.65 -8.13 -15.34
N MET A 68 -17.75 -7.18 -15.54
CA MET A 68 -17.06 -6.44 -14.48
C MET A 68 -17.53 -5.00 -14.51
N MET A 69 -18.03 -4.48 -13.39
CA MET A 69 -18.46 -3.08 -13.28
C MET A 69 -17.25 -2.16 -13.01
N ALA A 70 -17.48 -0.85 -12.91
CA ALA A 70 -16.41 0.12 -12.71
C ALA A 70 -15.61 -0.16 -11.43
N ARG A 71 -14.30 0.10 -11.46
CA ARG A 71 -13.38 -0.08 -10.31
C ARG A 71 -13.34 -1.50 -9.72
N SER A 72 -13.89 -2.49 -10.42
CA SER A 72 -13.83 -3.88 -9.98
C SER A 72 -12.50 -4.52 -10.37
N SER A 73 -12.03 -5.46 -9.56
CA SER A 73 -10.69 -6.03 -9.72
C SER A 73 -10.66 -7.56 -9.60
N VAL A 74 -9.80 -8.20 -10.40
CA VAL A 74 -9.50 -9.63 -10.34
C VAL A 74 -7.98 -9.77 -10.22
N TRP A 75 -7.52 -10.33 -9.10
CA TRP A 75 -6.13 -10.31 -8.66
C TRP A 75 -5.36 -11.58 -9.07
N TYR A 76 -4.10 -11.69 -8.65
CA TYR A 76 -3.13 -12.60 -9.25
C TYR A 76 -3.51 -14.08 -9.05
N GLY A 77 -3.50 -14.84 -10.13
CA GLY A 77 -3.87 -16.26 -10.13
C GLY A 77 -5.36 -16.53 -9.88
N ALA A 78 -6.21 -15.50 -9.76
CA ALA A 78 -7.65 -15.68 -9.61
C ALA A 78 -8.28 -16.21 -10.91
N ILE A 79 -9.33 -17.01 -10.77
CA ILE A 79 -10.04 -17.64 -11.89
C ILE A 79 -11.51 -17.26 -11.84
N VAL A 80 -12.00 -16.56 -12.86
CA VAL A 80 -13.41 -16.17 -12.99
C VAL A 80 -14.00 -16.84 -14.22
N ARG A 81 -14.96 -17.75 -14.05
CA ARG A 81 -15.53 -18.57 -15.12
C ARG A 81 -17.03 -18.34 -15.28
N GLY A 82 -17.38 -17.65 -16.35
CA GLY A 82 -18.73 -17.45 -16.86
C GLY A 82 -19.11 -18.42 -17.99
N ASP A 83 -18.55 -19.63 -18.01
CA ASP A 83 -18.72 -20.59 -19.12
C ASP A 83 -19.99 -21.45 -19.00
N GLN A 84 -20.42 -21.81 -17.79
CA GLN A 84 -21.68 -22.54 -17.55
C GLN A 84 -22.84 -21.64 -17.11
N GLY A 85 -22.55 -20.52 -16.47
CA GLY A 85 -23.51 -19.49 -16.06
C GLY A 85 -22.80 -18.15 -15.95
N ALA A 86 -23.53 -17.06 -16.15
CA ALA A 86 -22.93 -15.73 -16.13
C ALA A 86 -22.35 -15.37 -14.75
N VAL A 87 -21.30 -14.56 -14.76
CA VAL A 87 -20.70 -13.96 -13.56
C VAL A 87 -20.75 -12.45 -13.68
N THR A 88 -21.32 -11.77 -12.70
CA THR A 88 -21.31 -10.31 -12.61
C THR A 88 -20.53 -9.89 -11.37
N ILE A 89 -19.53 -9.03 -11.55
CA ILE A 89 -18.72 -8.42 -10.49
C ILE A 89 -19.13 -6.96 -10.36
N GLY A 90 -19.71 -6.58 -9.22
CA GLY A 90 -20.21 -5.23 -8.99
C GLY A 90 -19.12 -4.18 -8.79
N GLU A 91 -19.55 -2.92 -8.72
CA GLU A 91 -18.65 -1.76 -8.63
C GLU A 91 -17.77 -1.83 -7.38
N GLY A 92 -16.49 -1.49 -7.50
CA GLY A 92 -15.55 -1.47 -6.37
C GLY A 92 -15.26 -2.85 -5.75
N SER A 93 -15.78 -3.94 -6.34
CA SER A 93 -15.61 -5.29 -5.78
C SER A 93 -14.34 -5.96 -6.29
N SER A 94 -13.74 -6.78 -5.44
CA SER A 94 -12.45 -7.42 -5.69
C SER A 94 -12.51 -8.94 -5.55
N VAL A 95 -11.85 -9.64 -6.48
CA VAL A 95 -11.60 -11.09 -6.43
C VAL A 95 -10.11 -11.29 -6.21
N HIS A 96 -9.70 -11.55 -4.97
CA HIS A 96 -8.30 -11.57 -4.55
C HIS A 96 -7.54 -12.82 -5.04
N ASP A 97 -6.26 -12.87 -4.70
CA ASP A 97 -5.32 -13.83 -5.26
C ASP A 97 -5.77 -15.29 -5.13
N CYS A 98 -5.60 -16.05 -6.21
CA CYS A 98 -5.96 -17.47 -6.29
C CYS A 98 -7.44 -17.79 -5.96
N ALA A 99 -8.33 -16.80 -5.82
CA ALA A 99 -9.74 -17.05 -5.61
C ALA A 99 -10.39 -17.59 -6.91
N THR A 100 -11.40 -18.43 -6.76
CA THR A 100 -12.13 -19.01 -7.89
C THR A 100 -13.60 -18.62 -7.80
N VAL A 101 -14.11 -17.97 -8.85
CA VAL A 101 -15.51 -17.60 -9.00
C VAL A 101 -16.06 -18.28 -10.25
N SER A 102 -17.14 -19.05 -10.12
CA SER A 102 -17.72 -19.77 -11.26
C SER A 102 -19.24 -19.74 -11.25
N GLY A 103 -19.83 -19.32 -12.37
CA GLY A 103 -21.26 -19.44 -12.58
C GLY A 103 -21.64 -20.86 -12.97
N ARG A 104 -22.86 -21.26 -12.63
CA ARG A 104 -23.42 -22.57 -12.99
C ARG A 104 -24.73 -22.37 -13.76
N SER A 105 -25.09 -23.30 -14.63
CA SER A 105 -26.39 -23.28 -15.30
C SER A 105 -27.52 -23.25 -14.28
N GLY A 106 -28.36 -22.21 -14.33
CA GLY A 106 -29.47 -21.98 -13.39
C GLY A 106 -29.07 -21.35 -12.05
N ALA A 107 -27.78 -21.09 -11.82
CA ALA A 107 -27.24 -20.41 -10.65
C ALA A 107 -26.05 -19.52 -11.08
N PRO A 108 -26.30 -18.32 -11.64
CA PRO A 108 -25.24 -17.36 -11.95
C PRO A 108 -24.55 -16.89 -10.67
N VAL A 109 -23.37 -16.30 -10.80
CA VAL A 109 -22.77 -15.54 -9.71
C VAL A 109 -23.12 -14.07 -9.89
N VAL A 110 -23.68 -13.46 -8.85
CA VAL A 110 -23.97 -12.02 -8.82
C VAL A 110 -23.28 -11.45 -7.60
N VAL A 111 -22.24 -10.66 -7.82
CA VAL A 111 -21.52 -9.92 -6.79
C VAL A 111 -22.02 -8.48 -6.78
N GLY A 112 -22.44 -8.01 -5.61
CA GLY A 112 -22.89 -6.65 -5.35
C GLY A 112 -21.74 -5.64 -5.39
N ARG A 113 -21.99 -4.43 -4.89
CA ARG A 113 -20.96 -3.39 -4.80
C ARG A 113 -20.07 -3.58 -3.58
N ASP A 114 -18.82 -3.15 -3.67
CA ASP A 114 -17.89 -3.11 -2.54
C ASP A 114 -17.75 -4.47 -1.81
N VAL A 115 -17.79 -5.56 -2.58
CA VAL A 115 -17.63 -6.93 -2.07
C VAL A 115 -16.18 -7.36 -2.19
N CYS A 116 -15.62 -7.87 -1.10
CA CYS A 116 -14.27 -8.44 -1.09
C CYS A 116 -14.33 -9.97 -1.06
N ILE A 117 -13.90 -10.62 -2.14
CA ILE A 117 -13.69 -12.07 -2.18
C ILE A 117 -12.21 -12.32 -1.93
N SER A 118 -11.85 -12.65 -0.70
CA SER A 118 -10.46 -12.77 -0.24
C SER A 118 -9.71 -13.96 -0.84
N ALA A 119 -8.38 -13.96 -0.65
CA ALA A 119 -7.47 -14.88 -1.31
C ALA A 119 -7.84 -16.37 -1.09
N GLY A 120 -7.77 -17.16 -2.17
CA GLY A 120 -8.07 -18.59 -2.16
C GLY A 120 -9.54 -18.96 -1.90
N ALA A 121 -10.45 -17.99 -1.81
CA ALA A 121 -11.87 -18.28 -1.65
C ALA A 121 -12.46 -18.96 -2.90
N PHE A 122 -13.50 -19.76 -2.72
CA PHE A 122 -14.23 -20.44 -3.78
C PHE A 122 -15.70 -20.04 -3.76
N VAL A 123 -16.20 -19.45 -4.84
CA VAL A 123 -17.61 -19.05 -4.99
C VAL A 123 -18.17 -19.72 -6.23
N GLU A 124 -19.20 -20.55 -6.06
CA GLU A 124 -19.91 -21.17 -7.17
C GLU A 124 -21.40 -20.85 -7.12
N GLY A 125 -21.93 -20.21 -8.16
CA GLY A 125 -23.35 -19.94 -8.36
C GLY A 125 -24.09 -19.31 -7.17
N ALA A 126 -23.60 -18.19 -6.65
CA ALA A 126 -24.12 -17.53 -5.45
C ALA A 126 -24.42 -16.06 -5.69
N THR A 127 -25.27 -15.47 -4.85
CA THR A 127 -25.50 -14.02 -4.80
C THR A 127 -24.81 -13.45 -3.57
N LEU A 128 -23.97 -12.45 -3.77
CA LEU A 128 -23.24 -11.73 -2.72
C LEU A 128 -23.76 -10.29 -2.74
N ASP A 129 -24.42 -9.85 -1.67
CA ASP A 129 -24.93 -8.49 -1.57
C ASP A 129 -23.81 -7.48 -1.27
N GLU A 130 -24.15 -6.19 -1.37
CA GLU A 130 -23.24 -5.07 -1.13
C GLU A 130 -22.47 -5.16 0.19
N GLY A 131 -21.18 -4.82 0.17
CA GLY A 131 -20.34 -4.69 1.36
C GLY A 131 -20.01 -6.00 2.09
N CYS A 132 -20.46 -7.16 1.58
CA CYS A 132 -20.12 -8.43 2.22
C CYS A 132 -18.67 -8.83 1.92
N MET A 133 -18.11 -9.66 2.79
CA MET A 133 -16.75 -10.17 2.65
C MET A 133 -16.74 -11.70 2.73
N ILE A 134 -16.05 -12.33 1.79
CA ILE A 134 -15.78 -13.76 1.77
C ILE A 134 -14.33 -13.96 2.19
N GLY A 135 -14.13 -14.41 3.42
CA GLY A 135 -12.81 -14.57 4.03
C GLY A 135 -11.93 -15.58 3.30
N MET A 136 -10.63 -15.50 3.59
CA MET A 136 -9.60 -16.28 2.91
C MET A 136 -9.90 -17.79 2.96
N GLY A 137 -9.82 -18.45 1.81
CA GLY A 137 -10.05 -19.89 1.70
C GLY A 137 -11.49 -20.36 1.98
N ALA A 138 -12.44 -19.45 2.22
CA ALA A 138 -13.84 -19.80 2.44
C ALA A 138 -14.48 -20.33 1.15
N ARG A 139 -15.55 -21.12 1.29
CA ARG A 139 -16.28 -21.75 0.19
C ARG A 139 -17.76 -21.40 0.26
N VAL A 140 -18.28 -20.79 -0.80
CA VAL A 140 -19.70 -20.47 -0.98
C VAL A 140 -20.27 -21.39 -2.05
N LEU A 141 -21.18 -22.28 -1.63
CA LEU A 141 -21.74 -23.32 -2.50
C LEU A 141 -23.00 -22.84 -3.27
N PRO A 142 -23.38 -23.55 -4.35
CA PRO A 142 -24.45 -23.11 -5.25
C PRO A 142 -25.77 -22.76 -4.57
N GLY A 143 -26.37 -21.67 -5.03
CA GLY A 143 -27.65 -21.14 -4.56
C GLY A 143 -27.57 -20.40 -3.22
N ALA A 144 -26.39 -20.26 -2.62
CA ALA A 144 -26.25 -19.46 -1.40
C ALA A 144 -26.47 -17.97 -1.69
N HIS A 145 -27.04 -17.27 -0.71
CA HIS A 145 -27.21 -15.83 -0.70
C HIS A 145 -26.51 -15.24 0.52
N VAL A 146 -25.52 -14.39 0.28
CA VAL A 146 -24.77 -13.68 1.31
C VAL A 146 -25.32 -12.28 1.44
N GLY A 147 -25.96 -11.99 2.58
CA GLY A 147 -26.62 -10.71 2.82
C GLY A 147 -25.66 -9.54 2.97
N LYS A 148 -26.21 -8.33 2.85
CA LYS A 148 -25.48 -7.06 2.93
C LYS A 148 -24.59 -6.99 4.18
N ASP A 149 -23.36 -6.52 4.01
CA ASP A 149 -22.37 -6.33 5.08
C ASP A 149 -22.11 -7.60 5.92
N ALA A 150 -22.41 -8.80 5.40
CA ALA A 150 -22.11 -10.06 6.08
C ALA A 150 -20.65 -10.45 5.90
N PHE A 151 -20.10 -11.15 6.88
CA PHE A 151 -18.74 -11.69 6.80
C PHE A 151 -18.77 -13.21 6.92
N VAL A 152 -18.26 -13.88 5.89
CA VAL A 152 -17.99 -15.32 5.92
C VAL A 152 -16.54 -15.50 6.35
N ASP A 153 -16.32 -16.05 7.53
CA ASP A 153 -15.00 -16.22 8.13
C ASP A 153 -14.07 -17.10 7.27
N GLY A 154 -12.76 -16.94 7.48
CA GLY A 154 -11.74 -17.69 6.75
C GLY A 154 -11.95 -19.22 6.86
N GLY A 155 -11.86 -19.91 5.73
CA GLY A 155 -12.04 -21.37 5.64
C GLY A 155 -13.46 -21.88 5.91
N ALA A 156 -14.45 -21.01 6.14
CA ALA A 156 -15.83 -21.42 6.35
C ALA A 156 -16.45 -22.02 5.08
N VAL A 157 -17.40 -22.96 5.22
CA VAL A 157 -18.09 -23.61 4.09
C VAL A 157 -19.58 -23.32 4.16
N VAL A 158 -20.04 -22.31 3.42
CA VAL A 158 -21.45 -21.92 3.33
C VAL A 158 -22.21 -22.98 2.53
N PRO A 159 -23.21 -23.66 3.12
CA PRO A 159 -23.95 -24.72 2.45
C PRO A 159 -24.74 -24.23 1.22
N ALA A 160 -25.00 -25.13 0.28
CA ALA A 160 -25.82 -24.83 -0.89
C ALA A 160 -27.22 -24.35 -0.48
N GLY A 161 -27.71 -23.27 -1.10
CA GLY A 161 -29.00 -22.67 -0.78
C GLY A 161 -29.08 -21.94 0.57
N ALA A 162 -27.97 -21.82 1.32
CA ALA A 162 -27.97 -21.13 2.61
C ALA A 162 -28.22 -19.62 2.43
N LYS A 163 -28.90 -19.03 3.42
CA LYS A 163 -29.11 -17.59 3.51
C LYS A 163 -28.31 -17.05 4.68
N VAL A 164 -27.20 -16.39 4.38
CA VAL A 164 -26.39 -15.69 5.38
C VAL A 164 -27.06 -14.34 5.64
N GLU A 165 -27.43 -14.10 6.89
CA GLU A 165 -28.12 -12.87 7.26
C GLU A 165 -27.22 -11.64 7.10
N ALA A 166 -27.81 -10.50 6.74
CA ALA A 166 -27.11 -9.22 6.70
C ALA A 166 -26.44 -8.88 8.05
N GLY A 167 -25.26 -8.27 7.98
CA GLY A 167 -24.48 -7.85 9.14
C GLY A 167 -24.16 -9.01 10.11
N SER A 168 -24.02 -10.24 9.61
CA SER A 168 -23.70 -11.41 10.44
C SER A 168 -22.37 -12.04 10.07
N LEU A 169 -21.70 -12.58 11.09
CA LEU A 169 -20.49 -13.36 10.97
C LEU A 169 -20.85 -14.85 10.95
N TRP A 170 -20.45 -15.56 9.88
CA TRP A 170 -20.62 -17.00 9.75
C TRP A 170 -19.27 -17.70 9.74
N THR A 171 -19.13 -18.80 10.47
CA THR A 171 -17.88 -19.56 10.56
C THR A 171 -18.12 -21.08 10.59
N GLY A 172 -17.07 -21.86 10.29
CA GLY A 172 -17.05 -23.32 10.39
C GLY A 172 -17.41 -24.08 9.11
N ASN A 173 -17.39 -25.41 9.21
CA ASN A 173 -17.75 -26.34 8.12
C ASN A 173 -18.68 -27.44 8.67
N PRO A 174 -19.99 -27.41 8.38
CA PRO A 174 -20.70 -26.39 7.62
C PRO A 174 -20.77 -25.05 8.37
N ALA A 175 -20.77 -23.94 7.63
CA ALA A 175 -20.82 -22.61 8.21
C ALA A 175 -22.15 -22.36 8.92
N LYS A 176 -22.08 -21.71 10.08
CA LYS A 176 -23.23 -21.32 10.90
C LYS A 176 -23.08 -19.90 11.40
N PRO A 177 -24.19 -19.19 11.70
CA PRO A 177 -24.12 -17.88 12.31
C PRO A 177 -23.42 -17.97 13.67
N LEU A 178 -22.38 -17.16 13.87
CA LEU A 178 -21.68 -17.02 15.14
C LEU A 178 -22.28 -15.86 15.95
N ARG A 179 -22.34 -14.68 15.33
CA ARG A 179 -22.84 -13.44 15.93
C ARG A 179 -23.18 -12.40 14.86
N LYS A 180 -23.78 -11.29 15.29
CA LYS A 180 -23.86 -10.07 14.47
C LYS A 180 -22.52 -9.32 14.51
N LEU A 181 -22.21 -8.64 13.41
CA LEU A 181 -21.10 -7.71 13.31
C LEU A 181 -21.48 -6.39 13.99
N THR A 182 -20.49 -5.70 14.53
CA THR A 182 -20.65 -4.32 15.00
C THR A 182 -20.62 -3.34 13.82
N GLU A 183 -21.08 -2.10 14.02
CA GLU A 183 -20.98 -1.09 12.95
C GLU A 183 -19.53 -0.80 12.58
N ASP A 184 -18.63 -0.77 13.56
CA ASP A 184 -17.19 -0.56 13.32
C ASP A 184 -16.60 -1.68 12.46
N GLU A 185 -16.97 -2.94 12.73
CA GLU A 185 -16.54 -4.08 11.91
C GLU A 185 -17.07 -3.95 10.48
N MET A 186 -18.35 -3.61 10.30
CA MET A 186 -18.93 -3.39 8.97
C MET A 186 -18.27 -2.19 8.25
N ALA A 187 -17.92 -1.13 8.96
CA ALA A 187 -17.19 0.00 8.41
C ALA A 187 -15.79 -0.41 7.91
N VAL A 188 -15.08 -1.27 8.65
CA VAL A 188 -13.80 -1.84 8.22
C VAL A 188 -13.94 -2.68 6.94
N LEU A 189 -14.99 -3.49 6.83
CA LEU A 189 -15.24 -4.27 5.61
C LEU A 189 -15.44 -3.36 4.38
N ARG A 190 -16.20 -2.28 4.54
CA ARG A 190 -16.45 -1.30 3.48
C ARG A 190 -15.18 -0.50 3.12
N SER A 191 -14.36 -0.12 4.12
CA SER A 191 -13.09 0.57 3.85
C SER A 191 -12.10 -0.32 3.12
N GLU A 192 -12.09 -1.63 3.41
CA GLU A 192 -11.24 -2.58 2.70
C GLU A 192 -11.56 -2.60 1.20
N ALA A 193 -12.84 -2.63 0.82
CA ALA A 193 -13.24 -2.55 -0.59
C ALA A 193 -12.74 -1.26 -1.27
N ALA A 194 -12.84 -0.11 -0.60
CA ALA A 194 -12.33 1.15 -1.12
C ALA A 194 -10.80 1.14 -1.33
N VAL A 195 -10.06 0.64 -0.34
CA VAL A 195 -8.60 0.49 -0.41
C VAL A 195 -8.21 -0.44 -1.56
N GLN A 196 -8.89 -1.57 -1.73
CA GLN A 196 -8.60 -2.50 -2.82
C GLN A 196 -8.94 -1.92 -4.19
N ALA A 197 -9.99 -1.10 -4.29
CA ALA A 197 -10.29 -0.39 -5.53
C ALA A 197 -9.16 0.59 -5.92
N GLU A 198 -8.62 1.35 -4.96
CA GLU A 198 -7.49 2.25 -5.20
C GLU A 198 -6.20 1.48 -5.54
N LEU A 199 -5.87 0.46 -4.75
CA LEU A 199 -4.68 -0.37 -5.00
C LEU A 199 -4.74 -1.04 -6.38
N SER A 200 -5.93 -1.46 -6.82
CA SER A 200 -6.10 -2.05 -8.15
C SER A 200 -5.78 -1.08 -9.29
N GLN A 201 -5.95 0.24 -9.10
CA GLN A 201 -5.57 1.25 -10.08
C GLN A 201 -4.06 1.40 -10.16
N VAL A 202 -3.39 1.45 -9.01
CA VAL A 202 -1.91 1.46 -8.96
C VAL A 202 -1.34 0.23 -9.66
N HIS A 203 -1.90 -0.95 -9.37
CA HIS A 203 -1.48 -2.18 -10.07
C HIS A 203 -1.80 -2.15 -11.57
N ALA A 204 -2.93 -1.58 -11.98
CA ALA A 204 -3.24 -1.41 -13.39
C ALA A 204 -2.21 -0.52 -14.11
N GLU A 205 -1.79 0.58 -13.48
CA GLU A 205 -0.74 1.46 -13.98
C GLU A 205 0.61 0.74 -14.06
N GLN A 206 1.02 0.03 -13.00
CA GLN A 206 2.29 -0.71 -12.98
C GLN A 206 2.33 -1.85 -14.02
N VAL A 207 1.20 -2.52 -14.24
CA VAL A 207 1.11 -3.53 -15.31
C VAL A 207 1.25 -2.89 -16.68
N LEU A 208 0.67 -1.70 -16.90
CA LEU A 208 0.84 -0.97 -18.16
C LEU A 208 2.28 -0.48 -18.37
N ILE A 209 2.96 -0.02 -17.31
CA ILE A 209 4.38 0.30 -17.35
C ILE A 209 5.20 -0.94 -17.75
N SER A 210 4.84 -2.11 -17.23
CA SER A 210 5.51 -3.37 -17.60
C SER A 210 5.24 -3.85 -19.04
N GLU A 211 4.13 -3.42 -19.65
CA GLU A 211 3.78 -3.72 -21.04
C GLU A 211 4.49 -2.76 -22.03
N ASN A 212 4.87 -1.56 -21.59
CA ASN A 212 5.75 -0.64 -22.31
C ASN A 212 7.21 -0.81 -21.86
N VAL A 213 7.96 -1.67 -22.56
CA VAL A 213 9.40 -1.91 -22.32
C VAL A 213 10.21 -0.60 -22.23
N GLU A 214 9.81 0.47 -22.93
CA GLU A 214 10.44 1.80 -22.88
C GLU A 214 10.24 2.55 -21.53
N ALA A 215 9.17 2.26 -20.78
CA ALA A 215 8.91 2.86 -19.45
C ALA A 215 9.65 2.13 -18.32
N PHE A 216 9.98 0.85 -18.52
CA PHE A 216 10.87 0.08 -17.64
C PHE A 216 12.30 0.67 -17.60
N GLU A 217 12.70 1.40 -18.66
CA GLU A 217 14.01 2.04 -18.78
C GLU A 217 14.12 3.35 -17.98
N GLN A 218 13.01 3.91 -17.50
CA GLN A 218 12.95 5.20 -16.78
C GLN A 218 12.91 5.08 -15.24
N GLN A 219 12.86 3.88 -14.67
CA GLN A 219 13.21 3.66 -13.25
C GLN A 219 14.73 3.80 -13.07
N ASP A 220 15.20 5.04 -13.25
CA ASP A 220 16.58 5.46 -13.50
C ASP A 220 17.59 5.12 -12.39
N HIS A 221 17.18 4.86 -11.15
CA HIS A 221 18.15 4.64 -10.06
C HIS A 221 18.78 3.23 -10.06
N GLU A 222 18.01 2.21 -10.39
CA GLU A 222 18.54 0.85 -10.53
C GLU A 222 19.28 0.69 -11.87
N TYR A 223 18.85 1.43 -12.90
CA TYR A 223 19.54 1.53 -14.18
C TYR A 223 20.90 2.23 -14.04
N GLU A 224 20.99 3.38 -13.37
CA GLU A 224 22.27 4.08 -13.12
C GLU A 224 23.26 3.20 -12.36
N TRP A 225 22.80 2.46 -11.34
CA TRP A 225 23.63 1.53 -10.57
C TRP A 225 24.07 0.31 -11.40
N LYS A 226 23.18 -0.27 -12.20
CA LYS A 226 23.46 -1.41 -13.10
C LYS A 226 24.35 -1.00 -14.29
N VAL A 227 24.17 0.19 -14.87
CA VAL A 227 25.04 0.77 -15.91
C VAL A 227 26.46 1.00 -15.39
N ALA A 228 26.60 1.40 -14.13
CA ALA A 228 27.91 1.55 -13.50
C ALA A 228 28.64 0.22 -13.23
N HIS A 229 27.93 -0.92 -13.16
CA HIS A 229 28.50 -2.18 -12.67
C HIS A 229 28.36 -3.40 -13.60
N TYR A 230 27.36 -3.49 -14.48
CA TYR A 230 27.13 -4.62 -15.37
C TYR A 230 26.41 -4.23 -16.68
N HIS A 231 27.18 -4.27 -17.77
CA HIS A 231 26.76 -4.40 -19.18
C HIS A 231 26.24 -3.19 -19.99
N ASP A 232 26.64 -3.24 -21.26
CA ASP A 232 26.61 -2.28 -22.37
C ASP A 232 25.19 -2.00 -22.95
N PRO A 233 24.74 -0.73 -23.04
CA PRO A 233 23.40 -0.32 -23.51
C PRO A 233 23.15 -0.42 -25.03
N ALA A 234 24.05 -1.06 -25.80
CA ALA A 234 23.95 -1.12 -27.26
C ALA A 234 23.26 -2.39 -27.84
N GLN A 235 22.64 -3.25 -27.03
CA GLN A 235 21.94 -4.45 -27.53
C GLN A 235 20.42 -4.24 -27.64
N PRO A 236 19.81 -4.35 -28.84
CA PRO A 236 18.37 -4.48 -28.95
C PRO A 236 17.92 -5.89 -28.57
N LEU A 237 16.85 -5.94 -27.75
CA LEU A 237 16.07 -7.13 -27.45
C LEU A 237 15.63 -7.85 -28.74
N PRO A 238 15.35 -9.17 -28.71
CA PRO A 238 14.83 -9.90 -29.87
C PRO A 238 13.59 -9.19 -30.43
N GLY A 239 13.59 -8.90 -31.74
CA GLY A 239 12.52 -8.11 -32.35
C GLY A 239 11.15 -8.79 -32.24
N PHE A 240 10.13 -7.98 -31.91
CA PHE A 240 8.71 -8.29 -32.06
C PHE A 240 8.45 -8.83 -33.47
N THR A 241 8.25 -10.14 -33.61
CA THR A 241 7.69 -10.69 -34.86
C THR A 241 6.24 -10.24 -34.98
N ALA A 242 5.71 -10.25 -36.22
CA ALA A 242 4.29 -10.06 -36.48
C ALA A 242 3.41 -10.97 -35.61
N ASP A 243 3.93 -12.15 -35.22
CA ASP A 243 3.27 -13.10 -34.34
C ASP A 243 3.12 -12.59 -32.89
N VAL A 244 4.10 -11.85 -32.36
CA VAL A 244 4.00 -11.23 -31.01
C VAL A 244 3.07 -10.02 -31.06
N GLN A 245 3.09 -9.24 -32.15
CA GLN A 245 2.13 -8.15 -32.33
C GLN A 245 0.69 -8.66 -32.51
N GLU A 246 0.48 -9.76 -33.24
CA GLU A 246 -0.82 -10.41 -33.40
C GLU A 246 -1.30 -11.06 -32.09
N TYR A 247 -0.37 -11.60 -31.32
CA TYR A 247 -0.63 -12.10 -29.97
C TYR A 247 -1.05 -10.98 -29.01
N MET A 248 -0.36 -9.84 -29.02
CA MET A 248 -0.71 -8.68 -28.18
C MET A 248 -2.09 -8.11 -28.59
N LYS A 249 -2.40 -8.07 -29.89
CA LYS A 249 -3.73 -7.71 -30.42
C LYS A 249 -4.84 -8.69 -30.02
N LEU A 250 -4.52 -9.93 -29.68
CA LEU A 250 -5.47 -10.94 -29.18
C LEU A 250 -5.67 -10.85 -27.66
N SER A 251 -4.75 -10.21 -26.93
CA SER A 251 -4.90 -9.85 -25.52
C SER A 251 -5.48 -8.44 -25.32
N GLU A 252 -5.56 -7.63 -26.37
CA GLU A 252 -6.30 -6.38 -26.35
C GLU A 252 -7.79 -6.68 -26.16
N PRO A 253 -8.41 -6.12 -25.11
CA PRO A 253 -9.84 -6.25 -24.90
C PRO A 253 -10.59 -5.48 -26.00
N ALA A 254 -11.88 -5.79 -26.21
CA ALA A 254 -12.67 -5.21 -27.30
C ALA A 254 -12.57 -3.67 -27.31
N ALA A 255 -12.65 -3.02 -28.48
CA ALA A 255 -12.47 -1.57 -28.64
C ALA A 255 -13.35 -0.66 -27.74
N ASN A 256 -14.33 -1.24 -27.03
CA ASN A 256 -15.24 -0.57 -26.10
C ASN A 256 -15.07 -1.02 -24.62
N SER A 257 -14.05 -1.82 -24.29
CA SER A 257 -13.79 -2.26 -22.91
C SER A 257 -13.06 -1.19 -22.11
N GLY A 258 -13.43 -0.98 -20.85
CA GLY A 258 -12.73 -0.09 -19.92
C GLY A 258 -11.41 -0.66 -19.37
N LEU A 259 -11.08 -1.91 -19.73
CA LEU A 259 -9.83 -2.56 -19.37
C LEU A 259 -8.66 -1.77 -19.98
N PHE A 260 -7.70 -1.37 -19.14
CA PHE A 260 -6.49 -0.59 -19.47
C PHE A 260 -6.62 0.92 -19.74
N ARG A 261 -7.81 1.53 -19.62
CA ARG A 261 -7.93 2.98 -19.87
C ARG A 261 -7.84 3.82 -18.59
N ALA A 262 -6.64 3.90 -18.03
CA ALA A 262 -6.30 4.97 -17.09
C ALA A 262 -6.02 6.30 -17.84
N GLN A 263 -5.60 6.20 -19.11
CA GLN A 263 -4.97 7.29 -19.86
C GLN A 263 -5.95 8.23 -20.59
N GLU A 264 -7.24 7.91 -20.69
CA GLU A 264 -8.19 8.72 -21.47
C GLU A 264 -8.72 9.98 -20.73
N TYR A 265 -8.35 10.23 -19.46
CA TYR A 265 -8.84 11.38 -18.69
C TYR A 265 -7.83 11.94 -17.66
N LEU A 266 -6.61 12.25 -18.10
CA LEU A 266 -5.75 13.16 -17.34
C LEU A 266 -5.45 14.35 -18.24
N ASP A 267 -6.19 15.45 -18.04
CA ASP A 267 -5.83 16.75 -18.62
C ASP A 267 -4.40 17.09 -18.16
N GLU A 268 -3.52 17.48 -19.09
CA GLU A 268 -2.12 17.83 -18.79
C GLU A 268 -1.99 18.91 -17.70
N GLU A 269 -3.01 19.77 -17.57
CA GLU A 269 -3.11 20.80 -16.52
C GLU A 269 -3.39 20.19 -15.14
N ALA A 270 -4.24 19.16 -15.06
CA ALA A 270 -4.54 18.44 -13.82
C ALA A 270 -3.37 17.53 -13.37
N GLN A 271 -2.54 17.06 -14.31
CA GLN A 271 -1.34 16.29 -13.98
C GLN A 271 -0.27 17.18 -13.34
N LEU A 272 -0.06 18.40 -13.84
CA LEU A 272 0.89 19.37 -13.26
C LEU A 272 0.45 19.84 -11.88
N ASP A 273 -0.84 20.11 -11.69
CA ASP A 273 -1.39 20.50 -10.39
C ASP A 273 -1.32 19.34 -9.38
N ARG A 274 -1.50 18.10 -9.85
CA ARG A 274 -1.35 16.89 -9.03
C ARG A 274 0.11 16.62 -8.65
N GLU A 275 1.05 16.76 -9.58
CA GLU A 275 2.49 16.62 -9.29
C GLU A 275 2.96 17.68 -8.28
N ALA A 276 2.42 18.91 -8.35
CA ALA A 276 2.69 19.95 -7.37
C ALA A 276 2.09 19.63 -5.99
N ALA A 277 0.86 19.10 -5.94
CA ALA A 277 0.21 18.70 -4.70
C ALA A 277 0.86 17.45 -4.05
N GLU A 278 1.31 16.48 -4.86
CA GLU A 278 2.07 15.32 -4.40
C GLU A 278 3.44 15.75 -3.86
N ALA A 279 4.14 16.68 -4.52
CA ALA A 279 5.38 17.23 -4.00
C ALA A 279 5.19 18.03 -2.67
N GLU A 280 4.05 18.69 -2.48
CA GLU A 280 3.72 19.38 -1.22
C GLU A 280 3.40 18.38 -0.10
N ALA A 281 2.69 17.29 -0.42
CA ALA A 281 2.41 16.20 0.54
C ALA A 281 3.69 15.45 0.96
N ASP A 282 4.56 15.11 0.00
CA ASP A 282 5.85 14.48 0.25
C ASP A 282 6.75 15.38 1.14
N ALA A 283 6.76 16.69 0.87
CA ALA A 283 7.50 17.65 1.69
C ALA A 283 6.94 17.75 3.12
N ALA A 284 5.62 17.60 3.30
CA ALA A 284 4.99 17.58 4.61
C ALA A 284 5.28 16.28 5.38
N GLU A 285 5.31 15.14 4.69
CA GLU A 285 5.67 13.84 5.25
C GLU A 285 7.15 13.79 5.65
N ASP A 286 8.05 14.30 4.80
CA ASP A 286 9.48 14.48 5.12
C ASP A 286 9.68 15.38 6.35
N ALA A 287 8.91 16.48 6.45
CA ALA A 287 8.95 17.37 7.60
C ALA A 287 8.45 16.67 8.89
N TYR A 288 7.42 15.83 8.78
CA TYR A 288 6.89 15.04 9.89
C TYR A 288 7.91 14.00 10.38
N TYR A 289 8.53 13.24 9.49
CA TYR A 289 9.55 12.26 9.87
C TYR A 289 10.85 12.91 10.35
N ALA A 290 11.22 14.07 9.82
CA ALA A 290 12.32 14.86 10.36
C ALA A 290 12.03 15.31 11.80
N ALA A 291 10.81 15.76 12.10
CA ALA A 291 10.40 16.13 13.45
C ALA A 291 10.38 14.93 14.41
N LEU A 292 9.87 13.77 13.99
CA LEU A 292 9.96 12.52 14.76
C LEU A 292 11.41 12.10 15.03
N GLY A 293 12.29 12.25 14.03
CA GLY A 293 13.72 12.00 14.17
C GLY A 293 14.38 12.93 15.19
N SER A 294 14.05 14.22 15.18
CA SER A 294 14.52 15.19 16.19
C SER A 294 14.03 14.83 17.59
N LEU A 295 12.75 14.47 17.76
CA LEU A 295 12.17 14.07 19.05
C LEU A 295 12.83 12.79 19.60
N GLY A 296 13.06 11.79 18.75
CA GLY A 296 13.78 10.58 19.13
C GLY A 296 15.20 10.85 19.61
N ARG A 297 15.92 11.80 18.99
CA ARG A 297 17.25 12.22 19.45
C ARG A 297 17.21 12.91 20.82
N VAL A 298 16.17 13.70 21.10
CA VAL A 298 15.94 14.25 22.46
C VAL A 298 15.72 13.10 23.44
N GLY A 299 14.88 12.13 23.11
CA GLY A 299 14.62 10.95 23.94
C GLY A 299 15.92 10.20 24.30
N VAL A 300 16.78 9.95 23.32
CA VAL A 300 18.10 9.33 23.52
C VAL A 300 19.00 10.19 24.42
N ALA A 301 19.06 11.50 24.19
CA ALA A 301 19.87 12.40 25.03
C ALA A 301 19.39 12.41 26.49
N VAL A 302 18.08 12.37 26.73
CA VAL A 302 17.49 12.27 28.08
C VAL A 302 17.87 10.95 28.75
N GLN A 303 17.83 9.84 28.02
CA GLN A 303 18.25 8.52 28.51
C GLN A 303 19.74 8.50 28.88
N GLU A 304 20.60 9.07 28.02
CA GLU A 304 22.03 9.15 28.28
C GLU A 304 22.34 10.02 29.50
N LEU A 305 21.63 11.15 29.67
CA LEU A 305 21.72 12.00 30.86
C LEU A 305 21.34 11.21 32.12
N ALA A 306 20.26 10.42 32.09
CA ALA A 306 19.86 9.56 33.20
C ALA A 306 20.90 8.48 33.51
N ALA A 307 21.56 7.94 32.50
CA ALA A 307 22.63 6.95 32.66
C ALA A 307 23.90 7.51 33.33
N THR A 308 24.11 8.83 33.35
CA THR A 308 25.35 9.45 33.89
C THR A 308 25.53 9.40 35.42
N ARG A 309 24.57 8.84 36.18
CA ARG A 309 24.64 8.61 37.65
C ARG A 309 25.22 9.80 38.46
N GLY A 310 24.76 11.01 38.19
CA GLY A 310 24.82 12.17 39.10
C GLY A 310 26.17 12.87 39.34
N GLU A 311 27.31 12.32 38.91
CA GLU A 311 28.64 12.87 39.28
C GLU A 311 29.46 13.43 38.10
N ARG A 312 28.92 13.44 36.87
CA ARG A 312 29.64 13.91 35.66
C ARG A 312 28.93 15.04 34.92
N ALA A 313 29.03 16.26 35.47
CA ALA A 313 28.52 17.47 34.80
C ALA A 313 29.23 17.77 33.46
N ASP A 314 30.45 17.27 33.30
CA ASP A 314 31.23 17.27 32.06
C ASP A 314 30.60 16.40 30.97
N MET A 315 30.16 15.19 31.30
CA MET A 315 29.49 14.28 30.37
C MET A 315 28.13 14.82 29.90
N ALA A 316 27.36 15.44 30.81
CA ALA A 316 26.10 16.08 30.45
C ALA A 316 26.30 17.25 29.47
N ALA A 317 27.38 18.03 29.63
CA ALA A 317 27.73 19.08 28.70
C ALA A 317 28.15 18.51 27.33
N GLU A 318 28.86 17.37 27.31
CA GLU A 318 29.27 16.68 26.08
C GLU A 318 28.07 16.12 25.30
N ILE A 319 27.13 15.45 25.97
CA ILE A 319 25.87 14.95 25.37
C ILE A 319 25.06 16.12 24.78
N THR A 320 24.95 17.21 25.54
CA THR A 320 24.22 18.41 25.09
C THR A 320 24.89 19.06 23.89
N GLN A 321 26.23 19.14 23.89
CA GLN A 321 27.00 19.68 22.77
C GLN A 321 26.89 18.81 21.52
N MET A 322 26.98 17.48 21.66
CA MET A 322 26.80 16.55 20.56
C MET A 322 25.41 16.69 19.93
N LEU A 323 24.35 16.78 20.74
CA LEU A 323 23.01 17.03 20.24
C LEU A 323 22.90 18.38 19.54
N ALA A 324 23.56 19.42 20.05
CA ALA A 324 23.58 20.75 19.42
C ALA A 324 24.28 20.75 18.05
N GLU A 325 25.34 19.95 17.89
CA GLU A 325 26.07 19.79 16.63
C GLU A 325 25.30 18.94 15.60
N GLU A 326 24.59 17.90 16.07
CA GLU A 326 23.83 17.01 15.20
C GLU A 326 22.45 17.57 14.80
N ASP A 327 21.73 18.15 15.75
CA ASP A 327 20.38 18.67 15.54
C ASP A 327 20.10 19.88 16.47
N PRO A 328 20.34 21.10 15.98
CA PRO A 328 20.10 22.32 16.74
C PRO A 328 18.66 22.48 17.24
N ARG A 329 17.67 21.88 16.56
CA ARG A 329 16.25 21.96 16.96
C ARG A 329 15.96 21.03 18.12
N ALA A 330 16.46 19.80 18.05
CA ALA A 330 16.39 18.85 19.17
C ALA A 330 17.10 19.40 20.41
N HIS A 331 18.26 20.02 20.24
CA HIS A 331 18.99 20.68 21.33
C HIS A 331 18.17 21.82 21.97
N ALA A 332 17.56 22.70 21.18
CA ALA A 332 16.71 23.78 21.72
C ALA A 332 15.52 23.22 22.52
N TYR A 333 14.93 22.11 22.08
CA TYR A 333 13.84 21.45 22.78
C TYR A 333 14.30 20.78 24.08
N LEU A 334 15.47 20.12 24.08
CA LEU A 334 16.08 19.57 25.30
C LEU A 334 16.34 20.66 26.35
N VAL A 335 16.80 21.84 25.92
CA VAL A 335 17.04 23.01 26.78
C VAL A 335 15.74 23.52 27.42
N ASP A 336 14.66 23.60 26.64
CA ASP A 336 13.33 23.98 27.15
C ASP A 336 12.78 22.95 28.14
N LEU A 337 12.88 21.65 27.81
CA LEU A 337 12.46 20.55 28.68
C LEU A 337 13.24 20.55 30.01
N ALA A 338 14.55 20.79 29.96
CA ALA A 338 15.39 20.92 31.15
C ALA A 338 15.05 22.17 32.00
N ALA A 339 14.67 23.28 31.36
CA ALA A 339 14.19 24.48 32.06
C ALA A 339 12.87 24.21 32.80
N ARG A 340 11.91 23.53 32.14
CA ARG A 340 10.63 23.14 32.75
C ARG A 340 10.82 22.13 33.88
N ALA A 341 11.69 21.14 33.71
CA ALA A 341 12.03 20.19 34.77
C ALA A 341 12.69 20.87 35.98
N ALA A 342 13.50 21.91 35.77
CA ALA A 342 14.08 22.71 36.87
C ALA A 342 13.04 23.54 37.62
N ALA A 343 12.01 24.02 36.91
CA ALA A 343 10.94 24.86 37.45
C ALA A 343 9.79 24.07 38.10
N ALA A 344 9.64 22.78 37.78
CA ALA A 344 8.58 21.92 38.31
C ALA A 344 8.64 21.78 39.85
N GLN A 345 7.54 22.15 40.52
CA GLN A 345 7.43 22.13 41.99
C GLN A 345 6.25 21.29 42.50
N SER A 346 5.21 21.08 41.68
CA SER A 346 4.06 20.25 42.02
C SER A 346 4.21 18.81 41.49
N GLU A 347 3.44 17.88 42.07
CA GLU A 347 3.36 16.50 41.54
C GLU A 347 2.69 16.47 40.15
N GLU A 348 1.78 17.41 39.88
CA GLU A 348 1.11 17.55 38.58
C GLU A 348 2.11 17.94 37.47
N ASP A 349 3.01 18.91 37.74
CA ASP A 349 4.07 19.29 36.80
C ASP A 349 5.02 18.13 36.49
N GLN A 350 5.30 17.28 37.49
CA GLN A 350 6.19 16.13 37.34
C GLN A 350 5.55 15.04 36.49
N LEU A 351 4.26 14.77 36.69
CA LEU A 351 3.52 13.79 35.91
C LEU A 351 3.37 14.22 34.44
N ALA A 352 3.11 15.50 34.19
CA ALA A 352 3.06 16.06 32.84
C ALA A 352 4.41 15.90 32.11
N LEU A 353 5.53 16.22 32.77
CA LEU A 353 6.87 16.03 32.21
C LEU A 353 7.20 14.55 31.95
N GLN A 354 6.74 13.63 32.81
CA GLN A 354 6.92 12.19 32.58
C GLN A 354 6.14 11.71 31.35
N SER A 355 4.90 12.18 31.18
CA SER A 355 4.09 11.88 30.01
C SER A 355 4.74 12.39 28.72
N GLU A 356 5.26 13.61 28.76
CA GLU A 356 5.95 14.23 27.63
C GLU A 356 7.27 13.53 27.30
N VAL A 357 8.08 13.17 28.30
CA VAL A 357 9.32 12.37 28.11
C VAL A 357 9.02 10.98 27.54
N ALA A 358 7.92 10.35 27.98
CA ALA A 358 7.49 9.07 27.43
C ALA A 358 7.11 9.16 25.94
N ALA A 359 6.58 10.32 25.50
CA ALA A 359 6.20 10.55 24.11
C ALA A 359 7.39 10.81 23.17
N LEU A 360 8.59 11.10 23.70
CA LEU A 360 9.80 11.36 22.89
C LEU A 360 10.33 10.11 22.17
N ASP A 361 10.00 8.91 22.67
CA ASP A 361 10.38 7.63 22.07
C ASP A 361 9.17 6.70 22.00
N PRO A 362 8.35 6.79 20.94
CA PRO A 362 7.13 5.99 20.80
C PRO A 362 7.39 4.49 20.57
N PHE A 363 8.64 4.09 20.33
CA PHE A 363 9.02 2.68 20.09
C PHE A 363 9.71 2.03 21.30
N ARG A 364 9.72 2.72 22.44
CA ARG A 364 10.41 2.29 23.64
C ARG A 364 9.77 1.06 24.29
N ASP A 365 10.60 0.10 24.69
CA ASP A 365 10.18 -1.02 25.54
C ASP A 365 10.09 -0.53 27.00
N SER A 366 8.89 -0.54 27.59
CA SER A 366 8.58 0.06 28.89
C SER A 366 9.27 -0.63 30.09
N ALA A 367 10.12 -1.61 29.85
CA ALA A 367 10.70 -2.50 30.86
C ALA A 367 12.13 -2.12 31.32
N THR A 368 12.80 -1.17 30.66
CA THR A 368 14.25 -0.95 30.86
C THR A 368 14.68 0.24 31.71
N PHE A 369 13.81 1.24 31.97
CA PHE A 369 14.16 2.45 32.74
C PHE A 369 12.91 3.05 33.43
N GLU A 370 13.09 3.62 34.62
CA GLU A 370 12.01 4.30 35.35
C GLU A 370 11.92 5.77 34.87
N LEU A 371 10.76 6.21 34.33
CA LEU A 371 10.54 7.58 33.85
C LEU A 371 10.80 8.65 34.93
N GLU A 372 10.67 8.27 36.20
CA GLU A 372 11.04 9.10 37.36
C GLU A 372 12.52 9.48 37.36
N ASP A 373 13.41 8.55 36.99
CA ASP A 373 14.87 8.78 36.94
C ASP A 373 15.26 9.76 35.83
N GLU A 374 14.52 9.80 34.72
CA GLU A 374 14.81 10.65 33.56
C GLU A 374 14.43 12.10 33.79
N VAL A 375 13.25 12.35 34.36
CA VAL A 375 12.83 13.69 34.77
C VAL A 375 13.70 14.19 35.92
N ALA A 376 14.11 13.31 36.85
CA ALA A 376 15.08 13.64 37.88
C ALA A 376 16.46 13.99 37.30
N ALA A 377 16.92 13.27 36.28
CA ALA A 377 18.18 13.53 35.60
C ALA A 377 18.17 14.86 34.84
N LEU A 378 17.08 15.17 34.13
CA LEU A 378 16.86 16.47 33.49
C LEU A 378 16.97 17.62 34.50
N ARG A 379 16.32 17.48 35.65
CA ARG A 379 16.39 18.48 36.73
C ARG A 379 17.79 18.61 37.32
N MET A 380 18.48 17.49 37.52
CA MET A 380 19.83 17.44 38.08
C MET A 380 20.87 18.08 37.14
N HIS A 381 20.75 17.82 35.84
CA HIS A 381 21.65 18.33 34.81
C HIS A 381 21.21 19.66 34.19
N ALA A 382 20.06 20.22 34.58
CA ALA A 382 19.50 21.44 34.01
C ALA A 382 20.51 22.59 33.93
N LYS A 383 21.35 22.77 34.94
CA LYS A 383 22.38 23.83 34.93
C LYS A 383 23.43 23.64 33.82
N ALA A 384 23.79 22.40 33.50
CA ALA A 384 24.73 22.08 32.43
C ALA A 384 24.07 22.24 31.06
N VAL A 385 22.85 21.73 30.91
CA VAL A 385 22.06 21.84 29.67
C VAL A 385 21.77 23.31 29.34
N LEU A 386 21.35 24.11 30.33
CA LEU A 386 21.04 25.54 30.16
C LEU A 386 22.27 26.44 29.93
N ALA A 387 23.48 25.93 30.19
CA ALA A 387 24.72 26.68 29.96
C ALA A 387 25.22 26.57 28.51
N ALA A 388 24.69 25.62 27.74
CA ALA A 388 25.03 25.45 26.32
C ALA A 388 24.42 26.60 25.48
N PRO A 389 25.19 27.20 24.56
CA PRO A 389 24.68 28.27 23.70
C PRO A 389 23.62 27.73 22.74
N VAL A 390 22.45 28.37 22.70
CA VAL A 390 21.37 28.06 21.75
C VAL A 390 21.47 29.02 20.57
N GLU A 391 21.77 28.53 19.37
CA GLU A 391 21.52 29.31 18.15
C GLU A 391 20.00 29.42 17.94
N THR A 392 19.50 30.64 17.72
CA THR A 392 18.07 30.95 17.69
C THR A 392 17.27 29.99 16.82
N ALA A 393 16.37 29.21 17.45
CA ALA A 393 15.49 28.27 16.78
C ALA A 393 14.36 28.99 16.03
N PRO A 394 13.95 28.55 14.83
CA PRO A 394 12.57 28.72 14.40
C PRO A 394 11.68 27.92 15.35
N ALA A 395 10.55 28.50 15.76
CA ALA A 395 9.58 27.80 16.59
C ALA A 395 9.15 26.51 15.88
N MET A 396 9.41 25.36 16.50
CA MET A 396 8.87 24.05 16.05
C MET A 396 7.33 24.04 16.03
N LEU A 397 6.70 25.03 16.70
CA LEU A 397 5.26 25.23 16.77
C LEU A 397 4.94 26.73 16.79
N ASP A 398 4.75 27.35 15.62
CA ASP A 398 4.11 28.68 15.54
C ASP A 398 2.79 28.58 14.79
N GLY A 399 1.79 28.07 15.52
CA GLY A 399 0.37 28.18 15.24
C GLY A 399 -0.35 28.87 16.39
N LYS A 400 0.13 30.07 16.78
CA LYS A 400 -0.42 31.03 17.77
C LYS A 400 -0.26 30.72 19.27
N ARG A 401 0.67 31.46 19.89
CA ARG A 401 0.64 31.80 21.33
C ARG A 401 -0.62 32.59 21.71
N ALA A 402 -1.47 32.03 22.58
CA ALA A 402 -2.03 32.71 23.74
C ALA A 402 -2.71 31.73 24.71
N VAL A 403 -2.46 31.93 26.01
CA VAL A 403 -3.26 31.51 27.19
C VAL A 403 -2.84 30.18 27.87
N THR A 404 -2.09 30.34 28.96
CA THR A 404 -2.11 29.57 30.22
C THR A 404 -2.80 28.18 30.23
N GLY A 405 -2.00 27.12 30.41
CA GLY A 405 -2.33 25.92 31.19
C GLY A 405 -2.42 24.60 30.42
N GLY A 406 -1.63 23.61 30.89
CA GLY A 406 -1.91 22.16 30.90
C GLY A 406 -1.91 21.38 29.57
N ASP A 407 -1.19 20.25 29.53
CA ASP A 407 -1.25 19.01 28.71
C ASP A 407 -1.66 19.01 27.22
N GLU A 408 -2.27 20.06 26.67
CA GLU A 408 -2.86 20.03 25.32
C GLU A 408 -1.87 20.37 24.20
N ASP A 409 -0.67 20.91 24.47
CA ASP A 409 0.16 21.55 23.42
C ASP A 409 0.95 20.59 22.51
N VAL A 410 1.32 19.39 22.96
CA VAL A 410 2.04 18.40 22.09
C VAL A 410 1.06 17.54 21.30
N ASP A 411 -0.02 17.10 21.95
CA ASP A 411 -1.12 16.40 21.27
C ASP A 411 -1.87 17.34 20.32
N ALA A 412 -2.08 18.62 20.65
CA ALA A 412 -2.67 19.58 19.73
C ALA A 412 -1.73 19.95 18.59
N ALA A 413 -0.40 19.95 18.81
CA ALA A 413 0.58 20.14 17.75
C ALA A 413 0.62 18.97 16.77
N MET A 414 0.67 17.73 17.27
CA MET A 414 0.58 16.53 16.46
C MET A 414 -0.78 16.40 15.78
N ALA A 415 -1.87 16.71 16.47
CA ALA A 415 -3.21 16.75 15.90
C ALA A 415 -3.38 17.88 14.89
N ALA A 416 -2.70 19.03 15.05
CA ALA A 416 -2.70 20.11 14.07
C ALA A 416 -1.92 19.73 12.82
N ALA A 417 -0.75 19.08 12.96
CA ALA A 417 0.01 18.56 11.83
C ALA A 417 -0.75 17.43 11.12
N GLN A 418 -1.35 16.49 11.86
CA GLN A 418 -2.23 15.47 11.32
C GLN A 418 -3.50 16.05 10.69
N ALA A 419 -4.06 17.12 11.25
CA ALA A 419 -5.21 17.82 10.67
C ALA A 419 -4.84 18.63 9.44
N GLU A 420 -3.61 19.13 9.34
CA GLU A 420 -3.08 19.81 8.16
C GLU A 420 -2.80 18.83 7.04
N VAL A 421 -2.21 17.67 7.34
CA VAL A 421 -2.11 16.52 6.42
C VAL A 421 -3.50 16.03 6.00
N ALA A 422 -4.43 15.88 6.93
CA ALA A 422 -5.80 15.49 6.62
C ALA A 422 -6.57 16.55 5.82
N ARG A 423 -6.28 17.85 6.04
CA ARG A 423 -6.85 18.96 5.25
C ARG A 423 -6.30 18.93 3.84
N ALA A 424 -4.98 18.78 3.66
CA ALA A 424 -4.35 18.65 2.35
C ALA A 424 -4.90 17.42 1.60
N HIS A 425 -5.00 16.27 2.27
CA HIS A 425 -5.63 15.07 1.69
C HIS A 425 -7.12 15.26 1.36
N LYS A 426 -7.84 16.05 2.15
CA LYS A 426 -9.26 16.35 1.90
C LYS A 426 -9.45 17.37 0.77
N GLU A 427 -8.61 18.40 0.68
CA GLU A 427 -8.59 19.36 -0.42
C GLU A 427 -8.23 18.63 -1.72
N MET A 428 -7.23 17.74 -1.70
CA MET A 428 -6.95 16.79 -2.80
C MET A 428 -8.16 15.91 -3.14
N ALA A 429 -8.88 15.39 -2.14
CA ALA A 429 -10.05 14.54 -2.36
C ALA A 429 -11.27 15.31 -2.91
N ASP A 430 -11.44 16.57 -2.54
CA ASP A 430 -12.52 17.44 -3.00
C ASP A 430 -12.21 18.03 -4.40
N GLU A 431 -10.94 18.33 -4.71
CA GLU A 431 -10.49 18.66 -6.07
C GLU A 431 -10.67 17.46 -7.02
N ARG A 432 -10.29 16.25 -6.59
CA ARG A 432 -10.56 14.95 -7.27
C ARG A 432 -12.05 14.64 -7.49
N ARG A 433 -12.96 15.30 -6.77
CA ARG A 433 -14.43 15.16 -6.94
C ARG A 433 -15.02 16.23 -7.86
N SER A 434 -14.30 17.33 -8.08
CA SER A 434 -14.77 18.49 -8.83
C SER A 434 -14.28 18.51 -10.28
N ALA A 435 -13.14 17.86 -10.55
CA ALA A 435 -12.71 17.41 -11.88
C ALA A 435 -13.40 16.09 -12.24
#